data_AF-A0A5S9MNC8-F1
#
_entry.id   AF-A0A5S9MNC8-F1
#
_cell.length_a   1.000
_cell.length_b   1.000
_cell.length_c   1.000
_cell.angle_alpha   90.00
_cell.angle_beta   90.00
_cell.angle_gamma   90.00
#
_symmetry.space_group_name_H-M   'P 1'
#
loop_
_entity.id
_entity.type
_entity.pdbx_description
1 polymer ?
#
loop_
_entity_poly.entity_id
_entity_poly.type
_entity_poly.pdbx_seq_one_letter_code
_entity_poly.pdbx_strand_id
1 'polypeptide(L)'
;MTHIAIACKRIEEKKLVKMPEAELKEIQVQPVFQVAQQMAEDIRRVLAIDFPLSEMAYIAIHLMGAKMMAYGEAGHTLFHLLDEDHFRFTHQLLAYVEEHMSLDIQFDKELIVGLSLHLRSAIHRFRYDMNIRNPYLPDIKRYYPIAFEAGVYMGRWLKEKKRVLRFLRMKSDIWHFILGLQSSGQNHSM
;
A
#
# COMPACT_ATOMS: atom_id res chain seq x y z
N MET A 1 -8.88 8.31 1.74
CA MET A 1 -9.03 9.55 0.94
C MET A 1 -7.96 9.68 -0.16
N THR A 2 -6.68 9.47 0.14
CA THR A 2 -5.56 9.66 -0.82
C THR A 2 -5.73 8.93 -2.16
N HIS A 3 -6.16 7.66 -2.16
CA HIS A 3 -6.27 6.87 -3.39
C HIS A 3 -7.35 7.36 -4.37
N ILE A 4 -8.41 7.97 -3.86
CA ILE A 4 -9.50 8.53 -4.67
C ILE A 4 -9.02 9.79 -5.39
N ALA A 5 -8.36 10.69 -4.67
CA ALA A 5 -7.78 11.90 -5.25
C ALA A 5 -6.75 11.56 -6.35
N ILE A 6 -5.95 10.50 -6.13
CA ILE A 6 -5.01 10.00 -7.15
C ILE A 6 -5.77 9.43 -8.37
N ALA A 7 -6.85 8.66 -8.16
CA ALA A 7 -7.64 8.13 -9.27
C ALA A 7 -8.27 9.25 -10.11
N CYS A 8 -8.84 10.28 -9.48
CA CYS A 8 -9.37 11.45 -10.17
C CYS A 8 -8.28 12.10 -11.04
N LYS A 9 -7.11 12.37 -10.46
CA LYS A 9 -5.97 12.96 -11.18
C LYS A 9 -5.51 12.10 -12.35
N ARG A 10 -5.49 10.77 -12.22
CA ARG A 10 -5.12 9.86 -13.31
C ARG A 10 -6.12 9.92 -14.46
N ILE A 11 -7.41 9.97 -14.15
CA ILE A 11 -8.49 10.09 -15.16
C ILE A 11 -8.33 11.39 -15.94
N GLU A 12 -8.14 12.51 -15.24
CA GLU A 12 -7.89 13.82 -15.86
C GLU A 12 -6.64 13.82 -16.76
N GLU A 13 -5.56 13.18 -16.31
CA GLU A 13 -4.32 13.04 -17.08
C GLU A 13 -4.37 11.95 -18.17
N LYS A 14 -5.49 11.25 -18.33
CA LYS A 14 -5.68 10.08 -19.23
C LYS A 14 -4.66 8.96 -18.99
N LYS A 15 -4.16 8.82 -17.77
CA LYS A 15 -3.20 7.80 -17.32
C LYS A 15 -3.91 6.70 -16.54
N LEU A 16 -4.83 6.03 -17.21
CA LEU A 16 -5.71 5.04 -16.60
C LEU A 16 -4.95 3.82 -16.09
N VAL A 17 -5.45 3.22 -15.02
CA VAL A 17 -5.00 1.89 -14.59
C VAL A 17 -5.20 0.89 -15.73
N LYS A 18 -4.11 0.25 -16.15
CA LYS A 18 -4.17 -0.92 -17.04
C LYS A 18 -4.33 -2.15 -16.17
N MET A 19 -5.40 -2.92 -16.32
CA MET A 19 -5.62 -4.14 -15.52
C MET A 19 -6.07 -5.28 -16.44
N PRO A 20 -5.48 -6.49 -16.33
CA PRO A 20 -5.90 -7.68 -17.05
C PRO A 20 -7.36 -7.99 -16.76
N GLU A 21 -8.05 -8.52 -17.77
CA GLU A 21 -9.48 -8.81 -17.66
C GLU A 21 -9.80 -9.85 -16.57
N ALA A 22 -8.93 -10.85 -16.38
CA ALA A 22 -9.10 -11.85 -15.33
C ALA A 22 -9.11 -11.21 -13.92
N GLU A 23 -8.16 -10.32 -13.63
CA GLU A 23 -8.09 -9.62 -12.35
C GLU A 23 -9.26 -8.64 -12.17
N LEU A 24 -9.68 -7.95 -13.24
CA LEU A 24 -10.88 -7.12 -13.20
C LEU A 24 -12.12 -7.93 -12.82
N LYS A 25 -12.27 -9.14 -13.34
CA LYS A 25 -13.40 -10.03 -13.01
C LYS A 25 -13.34 -10.48 -11.55
N GLU A 26 -12.17 -10.86 -11.05
CA GLU A 26 -11.97 -11.24 -9.65
C GLU A 26 -12.32 -10.12 -8.67
N ILE A 27 -12.02 -8.86 -9.03
CA ILE A 27 -12.36 -7.71 -8.19
C ILE A 27 -13.85 -7.38 -8.27
N GLN A 28 -14.45 -7.47 -9.46
CA GLN A 28 -15.88 -7.15 -9.67
C GLN A 28 -16.82 -8.03 -8.83
N VAL A 29 -16.44 -9.28 -8.56
CA VAL A 29 -17.25 -10.18 -7.72
C VAL A 29 -17.15 -9.86 -6.22
N GLN A 30 -16.21 -9.01 -5.81
CA GLN A 30 -16.04 -8.66 -4.40
C GLN A 30 -17.16 -7.70 -3.96
N PRO A 31 -17.78 -7.89 -2.78
CA PRO A 31 -18.84 -7.01 -2.28
C PRO A 31 -18.43 -5.53 -2.21
N VAL A 32 -17.16 -5.27 -1.91
CA VAL A 32 -16.57 -3.93 -1.85
C VAL A 32 -16.56 -3.20 -3.20
N PHE A 33 -16.67 -3.92 -4.32
CA PHE A 33 -16.69 -3.30 -5.64
C PHE A 33 -17.96 -2.46 -5.83
N GLN A 34 -19.10 -2.91 -5.29
CA GLN A 34 -20.34 -2.12 -5.29
C GLN A 34 -20.17 -0.79 -4.55
N VAL A 35 -19.43 -0.81 -3.44
CA VAL A 35 -19.09 0.43 -2.70
C VAL A 35 -18.22 1.34 -3.56
N ALA A 36 -17.20 0.80 -4.23
CA ALA A 36 -16.35 1.57 -5.13
C ALA A 36 -17.12 2.17 -6.32
N GLN A 37 -18.10 1.44 -6.87
CA GLN A 37 -18.98 1.95 -7.93
C GLN A 37 -19.84 3.11 -7.44
N GLN A 38 -20.46 2.99 -6.25
CA GLN A 38 -21.26 4.07 -5.69
C GLN A 38 -20.41 5.31 -5.44
N MET A 39 -19.22 5.15 -4.89
CA MET A 39 -18.29 6.27 -4.68
C MET A 39 -17.88 6.93 -5.99
N ALA A 40 -17.60 6.15 -7.03
CA ALA A 40 -17.26 6.68 -8.35
C ALA A 40 -18.42 7.50 -8.95
N GLU A 41 -19.66 7.05 -8.77
CA GLU A 41 -20.86 7.77 -9.21
C GLU A 41 -21.07 9.08 -8.44
N ASP A 42 -20.87 9.08 -7.13
CA ASP A 42 -20.96 10.29 -6.30
C ASP A 42 -19.90 11.32 -6.73
N ILE A 43 -18.68 10.87 -7.00
CA ILE A 43 -17.58 11.74 -7.45
C ILE A 43 -17.84 12.27 -8.86
N ARG A 44 -18.36 11.43 -9.78
CA ARG A 44 -18.75 11.84 -11.13
C ARG A 44 -19.70 13.03 -11.09
N ARG A 45 -20.70 13.01 -10.19
CA ARG A 45 -21.70 14.10 -10.08
C ARG A 45 -21.09 15.43 -9.66
N VAL A 46 -20.02 15.40 -8.85
CA VAL A 46 -19.37 16.61 -8.35
C VAL A 46 -18.28 17.11 -9.32
N LEU A 47 -17.49 16.20 -9.88
CA LEU A 47 -16.30 16.55 -10.66
C LEU A 47 -16.48 16.41 -12.19
N ALA A 48 -17.63 15.89 -12.64
CA ALA A 48 -17.92 15.60 -14.04
C ALA A 48 -16.85 14.74 -14.75
N ILE A 49 -16.22 13.81 -14.00
CA ILE A 49 -15.27 12.85 -14.53
C ILE A 49 -15.89 11.46 -14.63
N ASP A 50 -15.59 10.76 -15.73
CA ASP A 50 -15.99 9.37 -15.91
C ASP A 50 -14.94 8.42 -15.36
N PHE A 51 -15.38 7.49 -14.53
CA PHE A 51 -14.53 6.44 -13.99
C PHE A 51 -14.62 5.20 -14.89
N PRO A 52 -13.53 4.78 -15.54
CA PRO A 52 -13.47 3.48 -16.19
C PRO A 52 -13.50 2.35 -15.15
N LEU A 53 -13.88 1.15 -15.59
CA LEU A 53 -13.96 -0.04 -14.73
C LEU A 53 -12.66 -0.30 -13.95
N SER A 54 -11.50 -0.06 -14.57
CA SER A 54 -10.19 -0.27 -13.94
C SER A 54 -9.89 0.73 -12.82
N GLU A 55 -10.42 1.95 -12.88
CA GLU A 55 -10.27 2.94 -11.80
C GLU A 55 -11.23 2.63 -10.65
N MET A 56 -12.44 2.13 -10.94
CA MET A 56 -13.34 1.61 -9.89
C MET A 56 -12.74 0.40 -9.19
N ALA A 57 -12.16 -0.53 -9.95
CA ALA A 57 -11.47 -1.70 -9.41
C ALA A 57 -10.26 -1.30 -8.56
N TYR A 58 -9.52 -0.27 -8.97
CA TYR A 58 -8.45 0.31 -8.18
C TYR A 58 -8.96 0.85 -6.83
N ILE A 59 -10.06 1.60 -6.82
CA ILE A 59 -10.68 2.08 -5.58
C ILE A 59 -11.08 0.89 -4.69
N ALA A 60 -11.71 -0.15 -5.26
CA ALA A 60 -12.11 -1.35 -4.54
C ALA A 60 -10.93 -2.07 -3.88
N ILE A 61 -9.81 -2.24 -4.58
CA ILE A 61 -8.57 -2.82 -4.01
C ILE A 61 -8.13 -2.05 -2.75
N HIS A 62 -8.19 -0.72 -2.81
CA HIS A 62 -7.78 0.12 -1.69
C HIS A 62 -8.77 0.11 -0.53
N LEU A 63 -10.07 0.05 -0.80
CA LEU A 63 -11.09 -0.13 0.23
C LEU A 63 -10.97 -1.48 0.93
N MET A 64 -10.66 -2.55 0.20
CA MET A 64 -10.38 -3.87 0.78
C MET A 64 -9.20 -3.83 1.75
N GLY A 65 -8.13 -3.13 1.38
CA GLY A 65 -6.98 -2.92 2.27
C GLY A 65 -7.33 -2.12 3.52
N ALA A 66 -8.13 -1.05 3.39
CA ALA A 66 -8.55 -0.22 4.52
C ALA A 66 -9.49 -0.96 5.50
N LYS A 67 -10.42 -1.78 4.97
CA LYS A 67 -11.32 -2.61 5.77
C LYS A 67 -10.54 -3.62 6.63
N MET A 68 -9.42 -4.13 6.13
CA MET A 68 -8.56 -5.05 6.87
C MET A 68 -7.92 -4.40 8.11
N MET A 69 -7.54 -3.12 8.03
CA MET A 69 -6.98 -2.39 9.18
C MET A 69 -8.04 -1.97 10.20
N ALA A 70 -9.27 -1.71 9.77
CA ALA A 70 -10.32 -1.18 10.62
C ALA A 70 -11.09 -2.22 11.45
N TYR A 71 -11.11 -3.50 11.04
CA TYR A 71 -12.03 -4.51 11.60
C TYR A 71 -11.36 -5.73 12.25
N GLY A 72 -10.04 -5.77 12.40
CA GLY A 72 -9.33 -6.84 13.11
C GLY A 72 -9.75 -8.24 12.66
N GLU A 73 -10.21 -9.08 13.59
CA GLU A 73 -10.64 -10.47 13.34
C GLU A 73 -11.81 -10.58 12.35
N ALA A 74 -12.73 -9.61 12.25
CA ALA A 74 -13.79 -9.65 11.24
C ALA A 74 -13.28 -9.38 9.80
N GLY A 75 -12.01 -8.95 9.66
CA GLY A 75 -11.30 -8.85 8.39
C GLY A 75 -10.74 -10.19 7.87
N HIS A 76 -10.89 -11.30 8.62
CA HIS A 76 -10.35 -12.62 8.28
C HIS A 76 -10.81 -13.16 6.90
N THR A 77 -11.95 -12.70 6.37
CA THR A 77 -12.39 -13.12 5.03
C THR A 77 -11.42 -12.67 3.91
N LEU A 78 -10.56 -11.68 4.17
CA LEU A 78 -9.51 -11.21 3.26
C LEU A 78 -8.11 -11.78 3.57
N PHE A 79 -7.91 -12.48 4.69
CA PHE A 79 -6.66 -13.18 4.99
C PHE A 79 -6.33 -14.22 3.90
N HIS A 80 -7.36 -14.84 3.33
CA HIS A 80 -7.20 -15.77 2.19
C HIS A 80 -6.71 -15.12 0.89
N LEU A 81 -6.72 -13.78 0.79
CA LEU A 81 -6.24 -13.02 -0.37
C LEU A 81 -4.82 -12.45 -0.20
N LEU A 82 -4.22 -12.62 0.99
CA LEU A 82 -2.79 -12.52 1.19
C LEU A 82 -2.29 -13.96 1.19
N ASP A 83 -1.71 -14.41 0.08
CA ASP A 83 -1.10 -15.73 0.07
C ASP A 83 0.00 -15.81 1.16
N GLU A 84 0.34 -17.02 1.58
CA GLU A 84 1.45 -17.25 2.52
C GLU A 84 2.78 -16.68 2.00
N ASP A 85 2.91 -16.50 0.68
CA ASP A 85 4.11 -15.97 0.04
C ASP A 85 4.30 -14.48 0.34
N HIS A 86 3.23 -13.68 0.42
CA HIS A 86 3.29 -12.25 0.75
C HIS A 86 3.74 -12.05 2.20
N PHE A 87 3.19 -12.82 3.14
CA PHE A 87 3.62 -12.76 4.53
C PHE A 87 5.07 -13.20 4.68
N ARG A 88 5.44 -14.32 4.05
CA ARG A 88 6.83 -14.81 4.04
C ARG A 88 7.79 -13.77 3.46
N PHE A 89 7.39 -13.09 2.39
CA PHE A 89 8.18 -12.04 1.75
C PHE A 89 8.35 -10.82 2.65
N THR A 90 7.29 -10.38 3.35
CA THR A 90 7.36 -9.29 4.33
C THR A 90 8.28 -9.63 5.49
N HIS A 91 8.20 -10.85 6.03
CA HIS A 91 9.11 -11.30 7.08
C HIS A 91 10.57 -11.28 6.65
N GLN A 92 10.87 -11.76 5.44
CA GLN A 92 12.24 -11.72 4.91
C GLN A 92 12.75 -10.27 4.71
N LEU A 93 11.85 -9.37 4.29
CA LEU A 93 12.17 -7.95 4.15
C LEU A 93 12.47 -7.30 5.50
N LEU A 94 11.66 -7.57 6.52
CA LEU A 94 11.86 -7.03 7.87
C LEU A 94 13.11 -7.60 8.53
N ALA A 95 13.40 -8.89 8.34
CA ALA A 95 14.65 -9.50 8.83
C ALA A 95 15.89 -8.83 8.22
N TYR A 96 15.84 -8.47 6.93
CA TYR A 96 16.93 -7.71 6.30
C TYR A 96 17.09 -6.31 6.89
N VAL A 97 15.99 -5.60 7.18
CA VAL A 97 16.06 -4.29 7.85
C VAL A 97 16.64 -4.43 9.24
N GLU A 98 16.21 -5.45 9.99
CA GLU A 98 16.70 -5.73 11.34
C GLU A 98 18.22 -5.98 11.35
N GLU A 99 18.72 -6.79 10.41
CA GLU A 99 20.16 -7.07 10.25
C GLU A 99 21.00 -5.80 10.05
N HIS A 100 20.43 -4.77 9.42
CA HIS A 100 21.18 -3.55 9.06
C HIS A 100 20.93 -2.36 9.98
N MET A 101 19.82 -2.35 10.71
CA MET A 101 19.37 -1.18 11.48
C MET A 101 19.03 -1.47 12.94
N SER A 102 18.87 -2.74 13.34
CA SER A 102 18.60 -3.16 14.72
C SER A 102 17.45 -2.38 15.37
N LEU A 103 16.30 -2.31 14.69
CA LEU A 103 15.15 -1.50 15.11
C LEU A 103 14.18 -2.24 16.04
N ASP A 104 14.36 -3.56 16.22
CA ASP A 104 13.46 -4.45 16.95
C ASP A 104 12.02 -4.47 16.40
N ILE A 105 11.89 -4.43 15.07
CA ILE A 105 10.58 -4.33 14.39
C ILE A 105 10.17 -5.61 13.66
N GLN A 106 11.07 -6.60 13.60
CA GLN A 106 10.88 -7.80 12.78
C GLN A 106 9.69 -8.68 13.19
N PHE A 107 9.24 -8.58 14.45
CA PHE A 107 8.13 -9.36 15.01
C PHE A 107 6.90 -8.51 15.34
N ASP A 108 6.90 -7.23 14.99
CA ASP A 108 5.73 -6.37 15.18
C ASP A 108 4.61 -6.82 14.23
N LYS A 109 3.56 -7.41 14.82
CA LYS A 109 2.42 -7.98 14.07
C LYS A 109 1.65 -6.92 13.30
N GLU A 110 1.48 -5.72 13.85
CA GLU A 110 0.77 -4.62 13.18
C GLU A 110 1.58 -4.13 11.99
N LEU A 111 2.90 -3.99 12.16
CA LEU A 111 3.81 -3.65 11.08
C LEU A 111 3.83 -4.72 9.99
N ILE A 112 3.91 -6.01 10.35
CA ILE A 112 3.91 -7.12 9.38
C ILE A 112 2.63 -7.08 8.53
N VAL A 113 1.47 -6.93 9.17
CA VAL A 113 0.18 -6.87 8.47
C VAL A 113 0.11 -5.64 7.58
N GLY A 114 0.44 -4.46 8.13
CA GLY A 114 0.40 -3.21 7.39
C GLY A 114 1.36 -3.20 6.21
N LEU A 115 2.60 -3.60 6.43
CA LEU A 115 3.62 -3.68 5.39
C LEU A 115 3.27 -4.70 4.31
N SER A 116 2.70 -5.86 4.67
CA SER A 116 2.24 -6.86 3.69
C SER A 116 1.16 -6.29 2.77
N LEU A 117 0.19 -5.56 3.32
CA LEU A 117 -0.83 -4.86 2.55
C LEU A 117 -0.24 -3.78 1.64
N HIS A 118 0.70 -3.00 2.17
CA HIS A 118 1.39 -1.95 1.41
C HIS A 118 2.24 -2.50 0.27
N LEU A 119 3.00 -3.57 0.52
CA LEU A 119 3.80 -4.25 -0.49
C LEU A 119 2.93 -4.81 -1.59
N ARG A 120 1.80 -5.45 -1.26
CA ARG A 120 0.82 -5.88 -2.26
C ARG A 120 0.35 -4.70 -3.11
N SER A 121 -0.09 -3.61 -2.49
CA SER A 121 -0.50 -2.41 -3.23
C SER A 121 0.62 -1.86 -4.13
N ALA A 122 1.85 -1.80 -3.62
CA ALA A 122 3.01 -1.33 -4.39
C ALA A 122 3.34 -2.26 -5.58
N ILE A 123 3.23 -3.58 -5.40
CA ILE A 123 3.41 -4.58 -6.46
C ILE A 123 2.32 -4.44 -7.52
N HIS A 124 1.04 -4.30 -7.14
CA HIS A 124 -0.04 -4.06 -8.11
C HIS A 124 0.16 -2.74 -8.86
N ARG A 125 0.52 -1.65 -8.16
CA ARG A 125 0.86 -0.37 -8.81
C ARG A 125 2.00 -0.52 -9.80
N PHE A 126 3.02 -1.29 -9.45
CA PHE A 126 4.13 -1.57 -10.34
C PHE A 126 3.70 -2.38 -11.59
N ARG A 127 2.98 -3.50 -11.40
CA ARG A 127 2.50 -4.37 -12.49
C ARG A 127 1.70 -3.60 -13.54
N TYR A 128 1.05 -2.52 -13.13
CA TYR A 128 0.14 -1.72 -13.95
C TYR A 128 0.69 -0.35 -14.35
N ASP A 129 2.00 -0.14 -14.19
CA ASP A 129 2.70 1.11 -14.53
C ASP A 129 2.06 2.36 -13.90
N MET A 130 1.40 2.19 -12.74
CA MET A 130 0.72 3.24 -11.98
C MET A 130 1.72 4.01 -11.11
N ASN A 131 2.77 4.52 -11.73
CA ASN A 131 3.92 5.06 -11.01
C ASN A 131 3.63 6.48 -10.47
N ILE A 132 3.18 6.57 -9.22
CA ILE A 132 2.84 7.86 -8.57
C ILE A 132 4.05 8.41 -7.83
N ARG A 133 4.30 9.72 -7.98
CA ARG A 133 5.31 10.45 -7.19
C ARG A 133 4.70 10.84 -5.86
N ASN A 134 5.31 10.43 -4.74
CA ASN A 134 4.86 10.86 -3.42
C ASN A 134 5.20 12.34 -3.19
N PRO A 135 4.20 13.23 -3.05
CA PRO A 135 4.44 14.65 -2.79
C PRO A 135 5.03 14.91 -1.39
N TYR A 136 4.79 14.02 -0.41
CA TYR A 136 5.26 14.14 0.97
C TYR A 136 6.67 13.60 1.21
N LEU A 137 7.35 13.12 0.17
CA LEU A 137 8.69 12.57 0.27
C LEU A 137 9.71 13.54 0.92
N PRO A 138 9.70 14.86 0.63
CA PRO A 138 10.59 15.82 1.32
C PRO A 138 10.32 15.88 2.83
N ASP A 139 9.05 15.87 3.23
CA ASP A 139 8.67 15.94 4.65
C ASP A 139 9.04 14.66 5.39
N ILE A 140 8.84 13.49 4.77
CA ILE A 140 9.24 12.20 5.35
C ILE A 140 10.76 12.16 5.62
N LYS A 141 11.56 12.64 4.66
CA LYS A 141 13.03 12.74 4.86
C LYS A 141 13.41 13.65 6.02
N ARG A 142 12.66 14.74 6.20
CA ARG A 142 12.96 15.78 7.18
C ARG A 142 12.55 15.36 8.59
N TYR A 143 11.34 14.81 8.74
CA TYR A 143 10.74 14.56 10.04
C TYR A 143 10.82 13.09 10.48
N TYR A 144 11.03 12.15 9.55
CA TYR A 144 11.09 10.71 9.84
C TYR A 144 12.33 10.05 9.20
N PRO A 145 13.56 10.48 9.54
CA PRO A 145 14.78 10.02 8.89
C PRO A 145 15.04 8.51 9.07
N ILE A 146 14.79 7.95 10.27
CA ILE A 146 14.94 6.51 10.54
C ILE A 146 13.97 5.71 9.66
N ALA A 147 12.72 6.17 9.58
CA ALA A 147 11.70 5.54 8.73
C ALA A 147 12.07 5.55 7.26
N PHE A 148 12.60 6.68 6.82
CA PHE A 148 13.07 6.86 5.46
C PHE A 148 14.25 5.94 5.15
N GLU A 149 15.19 5.78 6.08
CA GLU A 149 16.34 4.90 5.96
C GLU A 149 15.95 3.42 5.93
N ALA A 150 15.03 2.98 6.80
CA ALA A 150 14.42 1.65 6.71
C ALA A 150 13.81 1.41 5.33
N GLY A 151 13.05 2.36 4.80
CA GLY A 151 12.51 2.30 3.44
C GLY A 151 13.59 2.24 2.34
N VAL A 152 14.79 2.82 2.57
CA VAL A 152 15.94 2.68 1.67
C VAL A 152 16.48 1.25 1.69
N TYR A 153 16.71 0.67 2.86
CA TYR A 153 17.18 -0.71 3.00
C TYR A 153 16.20 -1.70 2.38
N MET A 154 14.90 -1.55 2.69
CA MET A 154 13.87 -2.36 2.07
C MET A 154 13.89 -2.27 0.54
N GLY A 155 14.07 -1.06 -0.01
CA GLY A 155 14.20 -0.85 -1.46
C GLY A 155 15.43 -1.53 -2.08
N ARG A 156 16.55 -1.61 -1.35
CA ARG A 156 17.77 -2.33 -1.78
C ARG A 156 17.53 -3.83 -1.85
N TRP A 157 17.00 -4.41 -0.77
CA TRP A 157 16.70 -5.85 -0.72
C TRP A 157 15.74 -6.29 -1.83
N LEU A 158 14.70 -5.51 -2.10
CA LEU A 158 13.75 -5.78 -3.18
C LEU A 158 14.42 -5.81 -4.56
N LYS A 159 15.39 -4.92 -4.78
CA LYS A 159 16.16 -4.85 -6.04
C LYS A 159 17.07 -6.08 -6.22
N GLU A 160 17.56 -6.66 -5.13
CA GLU A 160 18.44 -7.83 -5.16
C GLU A 160 17.66 -9.14 -5.34
N LYS A 161 16.50 -9.28 -4.69
CA LYS A 161 15.70 -10.51 -4.71
C LYS A 161 14.85 -10.70 -5.97
N LYS A 162 14.56 -9.66 -6.74
CA LYS A 162 13.88 -9.77 -8.04
C LYS A 162 14.78 -9.23 -9.15
N ARG A 163 15.00 -10.03 -10.20
CA ARG A 163 15.62 -9.64 -11.49
C ARG A 163 14.81 -8.60 -12.29
N VAL A 164 13.95 -7.85 -11.61
CA VAL A 164 13.15 -6.77 -12.12
C VAL A 164 13.23 -5.72 -11.00
N LEU A 165 13.88 -4.58 -11.25
CA LEU A 165 13.24 -3.25 -11.23
C LEU A 165 14.12 -2.07 -10.79
N ARG A 166 13.94 -0.95 -11.49
CA ARG A 166 14.21 0.41 -11.01
C ARG A 166 13.25 0.73 -9.84
N PHE A 167 13.58 0.30 -8.63
CA PHE A 167 12.91 0.72 -7.39
C PHE A 167 13.57 1.98 -6.82
N LEU A 168 13.10 3.13 -7.29
CA LEU A 168 13.34 4.43 -6.67
C LEU A 168 11.98 5.02 -6.26
N ARG A 169 11.21 4.42 -5.35
CA ARG A 169 9.95 5.05 -4.87
C ARG A 169 9.25 4.46 -3.64
N MET A 170 9.77 3.39 -3.01
CA MET A 170 9.22 2.87 -1.75
C MET A 170 9.58 3.71 -0.51
N LYS A 171 9.93 4.98 -0.70
CA LYS A 171 10.40 5.91 0.35
C LYS A 171 9.24 6.63 1.07
N SER A 172 8.03 6.12 0.90
CA SER A 172 6.84 6.95 0.74
C SER A 172 5.65 6.51 1.59
N ASP A 173 5.53 5.20 1.85
CA ASP A 173 4.29 4.62 2.38
C ASP A 173 4.48 3.98 3.77
N ILE A 174 5.68 4.07 4.35
CA ILE A 174 6.03 3.44 5.64
C ILE A 174 5.82 4.41 6.83
N TRP A 175 5.59 5.70 6.57
CA TRP A 175 5.62 6.73 7.62
C TRP A 175 4.47 6.63 8.64
N HIS A 176 3.29 6.16 8.24
CA HIS A 176 2.18 5.93 9.19
C HIS A 176 2.52 4.85 10.23
N PHE A 177 3.38 3.88 9.90
CA PHE A 177 3.69 2.75 10.77
C PHE A 177 4.85 3.02 11.71
N ILE A 178 5.84 3.82 11.28
CA ILE A 178 7.00 4.15 12.15
C ILE A 178 6.66 5.22 13.19
N LEU A 179 5.62 6.03 12.97
CA LEU A 179 5.03 6.87 14.01
C LEU A 179 4.44 6.04 15.16
N GLY A 180 3.81 4.89 14.86
CA GLY A 180 3.29 3.97 15.88
C GLY A 180 4.38 3.44 16.81
N LEU A 181 5.55 3.11 16.24
CA LEU A 181 6.72 2.62 16.97
C LEU A 181 7.40 3.70 17.85
N GLN A 182 7.39 4.96 17.43
CA GLN A 182 7.93 6.04 18.26
C GLN A 182 7.01 6.42 19.43
N SER A 183 5.71 6.18 19.32
CA SER A 183 4.77 6.37 20.44
C SER A 183 4.79 5.23 21.47
N SER A 184 5.12 4.00 21.08
CA SER A 184 5.23 2.85 22.00
C SER A 184 6.59 2.78 22.71
N GLY A 185 7.65 3.38 22.15
CA GLY A 185 8.98 3.45 22.76
C GLY A 185 9.18 4.49 23.88
N GLN A 186 8.19 5.34 24.19
CA GLN A 186 8.29 6.34 25.28
C GLN A 186 7.55 5.99 26.57
N ASN A 187 6.89 4.83 26.67
CA ASN A 187 6.10 4.44 27.85
C ASN A 187 6.77 3.40 28.77
N HIS A 188 8.09 3.17 28.66
CA HIS A 188 8.84 2.33 29.61
C HIS A 188 9.99 3.10 30.28
N SER A 189 9.69 4.29 30.79
CA SER A 189 10.58 5.04 31.68
C SER A 189 9.77 5.96 32.59
N MET A 190 8.99 5.39 33.50
CA MET A 190 8.65 5.98 34.80
C MET A 190 8.07 4.92 35.73
#